data_AF-A0A258C4N9-F1
#
_entry.id   AF-A0A258C4N9-F1
#
_cell.length_a   1.000
_cell.length_b   1.000
_cell.length_c   1.000
_cell.angle_alpha   90.00
_cell.angle_beta   90.00
_cell.angle_gamma   90.00
#
_symmetry.space_group_name_H-M   'P 1'
#
loop_
_entity.id
_entity.type
_entity.pdbx_description
1 polymer ?
#
loop_
_entity_poly.entity_id
_entity_poly.type
_entity_poly.pdbx_seq_one_letter_code
_entity_poly.pdbx_strand_id
1 'polypeptide(L)' 'MSDSQTLQWQALSRDHHLPPFTDYKALNAKGTRVITRAEGVYLQDSEGHRILDAMAGLWCVNVG' A
#
# COMPACT_ATOMS: atom_id res chain seq x y z
N MET A 1 9.57 8.34 5.42
CA MET A 1 9.72 9.02 4.11
C MET A 1 9.05 10.38 4.21
N SER A 2 9.28 11.31 3.28
CA SER A 2 8.57 12.60 3.29
C SER A 2 7.18 12.46 2.67
N ASP A 3 6.21 13.25 3.12
CA ASP A 3 4.84 13.26 2.56
C ASP A 3 4.82 13.51 1.05
N SER A 4 5.78 14.31 0.56
CA SER A 4 5.98 14.59 -0.87
C SER A 4 6.25 13.32 -1.70
N GLN A 5 6.99 12.35 -1.14
CA GLN A 5 7.32 11.11 -1.84
C GLN A 5 6.11 10.17 -1.96
N THR A 6 5.27 10.09 -0.91
CA THR A 6 4.02 9.32 -0.94
C THR A 6 3.09 9.82 -2.06
N LEU A 7 2.91 11.14 -2.16
CA LEU A 7 2.07 11.75 -3.19
C LEU A 7 2.58 11.46 -4.61
N GLN A 8 3.90 11.47 -4.80
CA GLN A 8 4.50 11.14 -6.09
C GLN A 8 4.19 9.69 -6.50
N TRP A 9 4.33 8.73 -5.59
CA TRP A 9 4.01 7.33 -5.87
C TRP A 9 2.53 7.09 -6.10
N GLN A 10 1.66 7.78 -5.36
CA GLN A 10 0.22 7.74 -5.59
C GLN A 10 -0.15 8.27 -6.98
N ALA A 11 0.48 9.35 -7.43
CA ALA A 11 0.29 9.87 -8.79
C ALA A 11 0.72 8.85 -9.86
N LEU A 12 1.91 8.27 -9.73
CA LEU A 12 2.39 7.24 -10.66
C LEU A 12 1.48 6.00 -10.70
N SER A 13 1.01 5.53 -9.54
CA SER A 13 0.07 4.42 -9.47
C SER A 13 -1.26 4.77 -10.14
N ARG A 14 -1.80 5.97 -9.90
CA ARG A 14 -3.05 6.43 -10.52
C ARG A 14 -2.95 6.47 -12.04
N ASP A 15 -1.83 6.97 -12.56
CA ASP A 15 -1.67 7.27 -13.97
C ASP A 15 -1.33 6.02 -14.81
N HIS A 16 -0.77 4.98 -14.19
CA HIS A 16 -0.18 3.85 -14.93
C HIS A 16 -0.46 2.45 -14.37
N HIS A 17 -1.02 2.29 -13.17
CA HIS A 17 -1.24 0.99 -12.56
C HIS A 17 -2.74 0.67 -12.44
N LEU A 18 -3.14 -0.49 -12.95
CA LEU A 18 -4.51 -1.03 -12.83
C LEU A 18 -4.52 -2.16 -11.80
N PRO A 19 -4.76 -1.85 -10.51
CA PRO A 19 -4.73 -2.85 -9.45
C PRO A 19 -5.91 -3.83 -9.54
N PRO A 20 -5.70 -5.09 -9.12
CA PRO A 20 -6.74 -6.11 -9.19
C PRO A 20 -7.89 -5.82 -8.21
N PHE A 21 -9.10 -6.28 -8.54
CA PHE A 21 -10.30 -6.22 -7.69
C PHE A 21 -10.59 -4.84 -7.08
N THR A 22 -10.36 -3.77 -7.83
CA THR A 22 -10.43 -2.39 -7.32
C THR A 22 -11.36 -1.52 -8.14
N ASP A 23 -12.15 -0.66 -7.48
CA ASP A 23 -12.80 0.47 -8.13
C ASP A 23 -11.78 1.59 -8.35
N TYR A 24 -11.39 1.81 -9.61
CA TYR A 24 -10.38 2.78 -9.99
C TYR A 24 -10.79 4.22 -9.67
N LYS A 25 -12.07 4.58 -9.84
CA LYS A 25 -12.52 5.96 -9.61
C LYS A 25 -12.44 6.29 -8.13
N ALA A 26 -12.91 5.38 -7.28
CA ALA A 26 -12.85 5.55 -5.83
C ALA A 26 -11.39 5.55 -5.33
N LEU A 27 -10.55 4.63 -5.82
CA LEU A 27 -9.14 4.58 -5.42
C LEU A 27 -8.38 5.85 -5.82
N ASN A 28 -8.59 6.35 -7.04
CA ASN A 28 -7.91 7.55 -7.53
C ASN A 28 -8.29 8.82 -6.77
N ALA A 29 -9.53 8.90 -6.26
CA ALA A 29 -9.97 10.01 -5.42
C ALA A 29 -9.39 9.95 -4.00
N LYS A 30 -9.23 8.74 -3.44
CA LYS A 30 -8.69 8.54 -2.09
C LYS A 30 -7.16 8.58 -2.03
N GLY A 31 -6.50 8.12 -3.08
CA GLY A 31 -5.07 7.80 -3.08
C GLY A 31 -4.82 6.35 -2.64
N THR A 32 -3.92 5.67 -3.35
CA THR A 32 -3.52 4.30 -2.98
C THR A 32 -2.62 4.32 -1.74
N ARG A 33 -2.76 3.33 -0.87
CA ARG A 33 -1.80 3.12 0.22
C ARG A 33 -0.55 2.45 -0.34
N VAL A 34 0.63 2.98 -0.01
CA VAL A 34 1.91 2.44 -0.48
C VAL A 34 2.60 1.72 0.67
N ILE A 35 2.73 0.39 0.59
CA ILE A 35 3.48 -0.41 1.57
C ILE A 35 4.97 -0.43 1.15
N THR A 36 5.87 -0.14 2.09
CA THR A 36 7.31 0.02 1.78
C THR A 36 8.23 -0.93 2.56
N ARG A 37 7.77 -1.47 3.69
CA ARG A 37 8.52 -2.44 4.51
C ARG A 37 7.56 -3.39 5.24
N ALA A 38 8.06 -4.55 5.63
CA ALA A 38 7.41 -5.48 6.55
C ALA A 38 8.44 -6.04 7.54
N GLU A 39 7.99 -6.44 8.73
CA GLU A 39 8.79 -7.16 9.73
C GLU A 39 7.90 -8.02 10.63
N GLY A 40 8.11 -9.34 10.60
CA GLY A 40 7.22 -10.30 11.24
C GLY A 40 5.79 -10.13 10.70
N VAL A 41 4.80 -10.09 11.60
CA VAL A 41 3.38 -9.96 11.21
C VAL A 41 2.92 -8.51 10.97
N TYR A 42 3.84 -7.57 10.71
CA TYR A 42 3.50 -6.16 10.56
C TYR A 42 4.01 -5.55 9.25
N LEU A 43 3.14 -4.78 8.61
CA LEU A 43 3.45 -3.93 7.47
C LEU A 43 3.72 -2.49 7.91
N GLN A 44 4.53 -1.78 7.13
CA GLN A 44 4.74 -0.34 7.26
C GLN A 44 4.46 0.35 5.92
N ASP A 45 3.58 1.36 5.96
CA ASP A 45 3.30 2.20 4.79
C ASP A 45 4.32 3.35 4.64
N SER A 46 4.27 4.05 3.51
CA SER A 46 5.18 5.18 3.21
C SER A 46 4.99 6.38 4.14
N GLU A 47 3.85 6.48 4.81
CA GLU A 47 3.52 7.51 5.82
C GLU A 47 4.00 7.11 7.23
N GLY A 48 4.53 5.89 7.39
CA GLY A 48 5.11 5.40 8.63
C GLY A 48 4.15 4.62 9.53
N HIS A 49 2.90 4.42 9.12
CA HIS A 49 1.94 3.65 9.91
C HIS A 49 2.34 2.18 9.98
N ARG A 50 2.33 1.63 11.19
CA ARG A 50 2.54 0.20 11.43
C ARG A 50 1.20 -0.52 11.55
N ILE A 51 1.00 -1.54 10.73
CA ILE A 51 -0.29 -2.20 10.51
C ILE A 51 -0.11 -3.70 10.76
N LEU A 52 -1.00 -4.31 11.56
CA LEU A 52 -1.02 -5.77 11.73
C LEU A 52 -1.51 -6.44 10.45
N ASP A 53 -0.70 -7.34 9.90
CA ASP A 53 -1.08 -8.18 8.76
C ASP A 53 -1.79 -9.44 9.23
N ALA A 54 -3.09 -9.31 9.53
CA ALA A 54 -3.91 -10.44 9.94
C ALA A 54 -4.23 -11.43 8.79
N MET A 55 -3.82 -11.11 7.56
CA MET A 55 -4.14 -11.88 6.35
C MET A 55 -2.91 -12.57 5.74
N ALA A 56 -1.71 -12.31 6.27
CA ALA A 56 -0.44 -12.77 5.71
C ALA A 56 -0.33 -12.40 4.21
N GLY A 57 -0.47 -11.12 3.91
CA GLY A 57 -0.56 -10.54 2.58
C GLY A 57 -1.89 -10.88 1.90
N LEU A 58 -1.87 -11.94 1.10
CA LEU A 58 -3.06 -12.57 0.56
C LEU A 58 -2.96 -14.08 0.79
N TRP A 59 -2.97 -14.48 2.07
CA TRP A 59 -2.93 -15.87 2.52
C TRP A 59 -1.66 -16.62 2.12
N CYS A 60 -0.52 -15.93 2.00
CA CYS A 60 0.69 -16.51 1.42
C CYS A 60 1.96 -16.32 2.26
N VAL A 61 2.01 -15.31 3.13
CA VAL A 61 3.21 -14.97 3.91
C VAL A 61 3.24 -15.77 5.22
N ASN A 62 3.36 -17.11 5.11
CA ASN A 62 3.16 -18.03 6.24
C ASN A 62 4.19 -17.91 7.38
N VAL A 63 5.38 -17.38 7.09
CA VAL A 63 6.50 -17.24 8.05
C VAL A 63 6.73 -15.79 8.49
N GLY A 64 5.84 -14.88 8.09
CA GLY A 64 6.05 -13.43 8.20
C GLY A 64 6.89 -12.86 7.06
#